data_AF-R5YET9-F1
#
_entry.id   AF-R5YET9-F1
#
_cell.length_a   1.000
_cell.length_b   1.000
_cell.length_c   1.000
_cell.angle_alpha   90.00
_cell.angle_beta   90.00
_cell.angle_gamma   90.00
#
_symmetry.space_group_name_H-M   'P 1'
#
loop_
_entity.id
_entity.type
_entity.pdbx_description
1 polymer ?
#
loop_
_entity_poly.entity_id
_entity_poly.type
_entity_poly.pdbx_seq_one_letter_code
_entity_poly.pdbx_strand_id
1 'polypeptide(L)'
;MNRLCKQYISQVKLLLPTIGKSEKNYLTTLTSNLEDFCEDTSPQTMDDLYKEFGSPVDTVNSYISTLPTETLIKRIRTSKYIRCLIVALIIMFACITSIFAITYYQSFQVFKQEAVYFTDTDIK
;
A
#
# COMPACT_ATOMS: atom_id res chain seq x y z
N MET A 1 -13.51 -24.38 11.21
CA MET A 1 -12.69 -23.39 11.95
C MET A 1 -13.32 -22.97 13.29
N ASN A 2 -12.72 -23.41 14.40
CA ASN A 2 -13.16 -23.11 15.77
C ASN A 2 -12.99 -21.61 16.12
N ARG A 3 -13.80 -21.06 17.04
CA ARG A 3 -13.76 -19.63 17.43
C ARG A 3 -12.39 -19.24 18.00
N LEU A 4 -11.73 -20.19 18.67
CA LEU A 4 -10.41 -20.03 19.25
C LEU A 4 -9.33 -19.87 18.17
N CYS A 5 -9.28 -20.77 17.18
CA CYS A 5 -8.36 -20.68 16.04
C CYS A 5 -8.50 -19.36 15.27
N LYS A 6 -9.74 -18.85 15.09
CA LYS A 6 -9.98 -17.52 14.50
C LYS A 6 -9.40 -16.37 15.32
N GLN A 7 -9.56 -16.41 16.64
CA GLN A 7 -9.02 -15.38 17.53
C GLN A 7 -7.48 -15.37 17.51
N TYR A 8 -6.84 -16.53 17.51
CA TYR A 8 -5.38 -16.62 17.43
C TYR A 8 -4.84 -16.00 16.13
N ILE A 9 -5.38 -16.39 14.97
CA ILE A 9 -4.97 -15.82 13.67
C ILE A 9 -5.21 -14.31 13.62
N SER A 10 -6.31 -13.83 14.21
CA SER A 10 -6.59 -12.40 14.29
C SER A 10 -5.53 -11.66 15.11
N GLN A 11 -5.06 -12.22 16.22
CA GLN A 11 -3.99 -11.61 17.04
C GLN A 11 -2.66 -11.59 16.27
N VAL A 12 -2.27 -12.70 15.63
CA VAL A 12 -1.06 -12.76 14.79
C VAL A 12 -1.12 -11.72 13.68
N LYS A 13 -2.27 -11.58 13.02
CA LYS A 13 -2.48 -10.61 11.94
C LYS A 13 -2.33 -9.16 12.40
N LEU A 14 -2.76 -8.84 13.62
CA LEU A 14 -2.63 -7.49 14.22
C LEU A 14 -1.19 -7.14 14.59
N LEU A 15 -0.39 -8.14 14.98
CA LEU A 15 1.00 -7.96 15.39
C LEU A 15 1.96 -7.80 14.20
N LEU A 16 1.54 -8.18 12.98
CA LEU A 16 2.35 -8.03 11.79
C LEU A 16 2.42 -6.57 11.33
N PRO A 17 3.62 -5.97 11.19
CA PRO A 17 3.75 -4.55 10.84
C PRO A 17 3.25 -4.23 9.42
N THR A 18 3.37 -5.18 8.48
CA THR A 18 2.80 -5.06 7.12
C THR A 18 2.52 -6.42 6.51
N ILE A 19 1.34 -6.62 5.91
CA ILE A 19 0.95 -7.87 5.26
C ILE A 19 1.38 -7.81 3.77
N GLY A 20 2.54 -8.36 3.46
CA GLY A 20 3.04 -8.55 2.10
C GLY A 20 2.73 -9.95 1.55
N LYS A 21 3.40 -10.32 0.45
CA LYS A 21 3.19 -11.63 -0.20
C LYS A 21 3.72 -12.79 0.66
N SER A 22 4.87 -12.59 1.30
CA SER A 22 5.48 -13.59 2.18
C SER A 22 4.68 -13.77 3.47
N GLU A 23 4.18 -12.68 4.03
CA GLU A 23 3.37 -12.68 5.25
C GLU A 23 2.00 -13.32 5.01
N LYS A 24 1.42 -13.11 3.81
CA LYS A 24 0.21 -13.85 3.39
C LYS A 24 0.46 -15.35 3.33
N ASN A 25 1.55 -15.79 2.69
CA ASN A 25 1.87 -17.22 2.62
C ASN A 25 2.08 -17.81 4.01
N TYR A 26 2.83 -17.11 4.87
CA TYR A 26 3.03 -17.51 6.26
C TYR A 26 1.71 -17.65 7.03
N LEU A 27 0.83 -16.64 6.95
CA LEU A 27 -0.49 -16.68 7.59
C LEU A 27 -1.35 -17.83 7.05
N THR A 28 -1.31 -18.11 5.75
CA THR A 28 -2.05 -19.24 5.16
C THR A 28 -1.55 -20.57 5.69
N THR A 29 -0.23 -20.79 5.72
CA THR A 29 0.35 -22.01 6.29
C THR A 29 0.01 -22.16 7.77
N LEU A 30 0.13 -21.07 8.54
CA LEU A 30 -0.23 -21.06 9.96
C LEU A 30 -1.72 -21.35 10.18
N THR A 31 -2.60 -20.80 9.34
CA THR A 31 -4.05 -21.04 9.42
C THR A 31 -4.37 -22.49 9.10
N SER A 32 -3.75 -23.09 8.08
CA SER A 32 -3.93 -24.51 7.74
C SER A 32 -3.54 -25.41 8.90
N ASN A 33 -2.34 -25.23 9.46
CA ASN A 33 -1.87 -26.04 10.58
C ASN A 33 -2.76 -25.89 11.83
N LEU A 34 -3.28 -24.68 12.06
CA LEU A 34 -4.24 -24.42 13.13
C LEU A 34 -5.59 -25.09 12.89
N GLU A 35 -6.08 -25.12 11.66
CA GLU A 35 -7.31 -25.83 11.31
C GLU A 35 -7.17 -27.33 11.53
N ASP A 36 -6.07 -27.92 11.06
CA ASP A 36 -5.77 -29.35 11.25
C ASP A 36 -5.71 -29.69 12.76
N PHE A 37 -5.00 -28.89 13.56
CA PHE A 37 -4.94 -29.09 15.01
C PHE A 37 -6.30 -28.90 15.71
N CYS A 38 -7.07 -27.90 15.27
CA CYS A 38 -8.41 -27.64 15.82
C CYS A 38 -9.41 -28.76 15.49
N GLU A 39 -9.25 -29.47 14.37
CA GLU A 39 -10.08 -30.61 13.98
C GLU A 39 -9.71 -31.88 14.75
N ASP A 40 -8.41 -32.16 14.94
CA ASP A 40 -7.95 -33.39 15.62
C ASP A 40 -8.08 -33.32 17.15
N THR A 41 -7.78 -32.16 17.75
CA THR A 41 -7.60 -32.06 19.22
C THR A 41 -8.78 -31.36 19.91
N SER A 42 -9.63 -30.65 19.15
CA SER A 42 -10.73 -29.81 19.67
C SER A 42 -10.33 -29.01 20.92
N PRO A 43 -9.41 -28.03 20.77
CA PRO A 43 -8.85 -27.30 21.90
C PRO A 43 -9.97 -26.61 22.70
N GLN A 44 -9.94 -26.81 24.01
CA GLN A 44 -10.92 -26.27 24.95
C GLN A 44 -10.57 -24.84 25.36
N THR A 45 -9.28 -24.49 25.32
CA THR A 45 -8.75 -23.22 25.85
C THR A 45 -7.66 -22.60 24.96
N MET A 46 -7.46 -21.28 25.09
CA MET A 46 -6.40 -20.56 24.37
C MET A 46 -4.99 -21.00 24.75
N ASP A 47 -4.79 -21.45 25.99
CA ASP A 47 -3.51 -21.95 26.47
C ASP A 47 -3.04 -23.22 25.73
N ASP A 48 -3.97 -24.03 25.23
CA ASP A 48 -3.64 -25.22 24.44
C ASP A 48 -3.04 -24.81 23.08
N LEU A 49 -3.58 -23.75 22.47
CA LEU A 49 -3.01 -23.15 21.26
C LEU A 49 -1.64 -22.51 21.55
N TYR A 50 -1.48 -21.84 22.70
CA TYR A 50 -0.21 -21.21 23.06
C TYR A 50 0.89 -22.21 23.36
N LYS A 51 0.57 -23.39 23.89
CA LYS A 51 1.53 -24.49 24.08
C LYS A 51 2.02 -25.07 22.76
N GLU A 52 1.13 -25.28 21.81
CA GLU A 52 1.45 -25.93 20.53
C GLU A 52 2.08 -24.96 19.53
N PHE A 53 1.50 -23.76 19.39
CA PHE A 53 1.89 -22.76 18.36
C PHE A 53 2.70 -21.58 18.91
N GLY A 54 2.94 -21.53 20.23
CA GLY A 54 3.56 -20.41 20.90
C GLY A 54 2.61 -19.24 21.16
N SER A 55 3.06 -18.26 21.95
CA SER A 55 2.35 -16.98 22.05
C SER A 55 2.36 -16.28 20.69
N PRO A 56 1.24 -15.68 20.25
CA PRO A 56 1.17 -14.98 18.97
C PRO A 56 2.21 -13.85 18.86
N VAL A 57 2.66 -13.30 19.99
CA VAL A 57 3.75 -12.31 20.06
C VAL A 57 5.10 -12.94 19.75
N ASP A 58 5.43 -14.07 20.37
CA ASP A 58 6.71 -14.75 20.19
C ASP A 58 6.82 -15.35 18.80
N THR A 59 5.72 -15.90 18.30
CA THR A 59 5.61 -16.49 16.96
C THR A 59 5.83 -15.43 15.88
N VAL A 60 5.24 -14.23 16.04
CA VAL A 60 5.49 -13.10 15.13
C VAL A 60 6.91 -12.55 15.28
N ASN A 61 7.44 -12.44 16.49
CA ASN A 61 8.81 -11.95 16.72
C ASN A 61 9.87 -12.89 16.15
N SER A 62 9.68 -14.20 16.29
CA SER A 62 10.55 -15.22 15.70
C SER A 62 10.47 -15.18 14.16
N TYR A 63 9.27 -15.02 13.60
CA TYR A 63 9.10 -14.82 12.16
C TYR A 63 9.81 -13.54 11.68
N ILE A 64 9.63 -12.42 12.37
CA ILE A 64 10.28 -11.15 12.01
C ILE A 64 11.81 -11.25 12.13
N SER A 65 12.31 -11.97 13.13
CA SER A 65 13.76 -12.15 13.36
C SER A 65 14.40 -13.09 12.33
N THR A 66 13.61 -14.01 11.76
CA THR A 66 14.05 -14.91 10.68
C THR A 66 13.86 -14.32 9.28
N LEU A 67 13.18 -13.18 9.16
CA LEU A 67 13.09 -12.47 7.87
C LEU A 67 14.48 -12.01 7.43
N PRO A 68 14.91 -12.32 6.19
CA PRO A 68 16.19 -11.87 5.67
C PRO A 68 16.24 -10.35 5.70
N THR A 69 17.29 -9.77 6.30
CA THR A 69 17.57 -8.33 6.31
C THR A 69 17.51 -7.72 4.90
N GLU A 70 17.83 -8.51 3.88
CA GLU A 70 17.76 -8.17 2.46
C GLU A 70 16.35 -7.78 2.00
N THR A 71 15.31 -8.43 2.53
CA THR A 71 13.90 -8.14 2.20
C THR A 71 13.46 -6.82 2.83
N LEU A 72 13.89 -6.55 4.07
CA LEU A 72 13.63 -5.29 4.77
C LEU A 72 14.34 -4.12 4.06
N ILE A 73 15.61 -4.30 3.67
CA ILE A 73 16.39 -3.30 2.93
C ILE A 73 15.73 -3.02 1.57
N LYS A 74 15.28 -4.04 0.84
CA LYS A 74 14.53 -3.86 -0.43
C LYS A 74 13.25 -3.07 -0.22
N ARG A 75 12.48 -3.33 0.85
CA ARG A 75 11.21 -2.64 1.17
C ARG A 75 11.44 -1.16 1.52
N ILE A 76 12.51 -0.87 2.27
CA ILE A 76 12.93 0.51 2.60
C ILE A 76 13.38 1.25 1.34
N ARG A 77 14.15 0.60 0.48
CA ARG A 77 14.66 1.21 -0.76
C ARG A 77 13.55 1.47 -1.78
N THR A 78 12.60 0.54 -1.92
CA THR A 78 11.41 0.71 -2.79
C THR A 78 10.48 1.80 -2.28
N SER A 79 10.27 1.91 -0.97
CA SER A 79 9.47 3.01 -0.39
C SER A 79 10.04 4.39 -0.76
N LYS A 80 11.36 4.56 -0.68
CA LYS A 80 12.03 5.80 -1.13
C LYS A 80 11.82 6.06 -2.62
N TYR A 81 11.96 5.04 -3.46
CA TYR A 81 11.77 5.17 -4.91
C TYR A 81 10.33 5.55 -5.28
N ILE A 82 9.33 4.94 -4.65
CA ILE A 82 7.91 5.25 -4.85
C ILE A 82 7.63 6.71 -4.46
N ARG A 83 8.19 7.18 -3.34
CA ARG A 83 8.03 8.59 -2.91
C ARG A 83 8.63 9.56 -3.92
N CYS A 84 9.84 9.28 -4.44
CA CYS A 84 10.45 10.09 -5.48
C CYS A 84 9.62 10.10 -6.78
N LEU A 85 9.06 8.94 -7.18
CA LEU A 85 8.24 8.82 -8.37
C LEU A 85 6.97 9.67 -8.27
N ILE A 86 6.30 9.68 -7.10
CA ILE A 86 5.12 10.53 -6.88
C ILE A 86 5.47 12.01 -7.00
N VAL A 87 6.58 12.45 -6.39
CA VAL A 87 7.03 13.86 -6.49
C VAL A 87 7.34 14.24 -7.93
N ALA A 88 8.03 13.36 -8.67
CA ALA A 88 8.33 13.58 -10.08
C ALA A 88 7.06 13.72 -10.94
N LEU A 89 6.03 12.90 -10.68
CA LEU A 89 4.74 12.99 -11.39
C LEU A 89 4.02 14.31 -11.11
N ILE A 90 4.05 14.81 -9.87
CA ILE A 90 3.45 16.10 -9.51
C ILE A 90 4.14 17.23 -10.27
N ILE A 91 5.47 17.24 -10.33
CA ILE A 91 6.24 18.25 -11.05
C ILE A 91 5.93 18.20 -12.55
N MET A 92 5.90 17.00 -13.14
CA MET A 92 5.52 16.80 -14.54
C MET A 92 4.13 17.38 -14.84
N PHE A 93 3.15 17.12 -13.97
CA PHE A 93 1.79 17.64 -14.13
C PHE A 93 1.74 19.17 -14.02
N ALA A 94 2.49 19.76 -13.09
CA ALA A 94 2.63 21.20 -12.95
C ALA A 94 3.25 21.86 -14.21
N CYS A 95 4.25 21.21 -14.82
CA CYS A 95 4.83 21.70 -16.08
C CYS A 95 3.82 21.64 -17.23
N ILE A 96 3.09 20.52 -17.37
CA ILE A 96 2.07 20.36 -18.43
C ILE A 96 0.99 21.44 -18.30
N THR A 97 0.42 21.61 -17.11
CA THR A 97 -0.61 22.63 -16.85
C THR A 97 -0.11 24.05 -17.12
N SER A 98 1.16 24.35 -16.80
CA SER A 98 1.77 25.64 -17.12
C SER A 98 1.89 25.88 -18.63
N ILE A 99 2.29 24.88 -19.41
CA ILE A 99 2.37 24.98 -20.87
C ILE A 99 0.97 25.22 -21.47
N PHE A 100 -0.03 24.45 -21.03
CA PHE A 100 -1.42 24.64 -21.47
C PHE A 100 -1.98 26.02 -21.11
N ALA A 101 -1.62 26.57 -19.94
CA ALA A 101 -2.04 27.91 -19.56
C ALA A 101 -1.43 28.98 -20.47
N ILE A 102 -0.15 28.84 -20.85
CA ILE A 102 0.53 29.76 -21.77
C ILE A 102 -0.11 29.70 -23.16
N THR A 103 -0.32 28.51 -23.71
CA THR A 103 -0.93 28.38 -25.04
C THR A 103 -2.34 28.94 -25.06
N TYR A 104 -3.14 28.68 -24.02
CA TYR A 104 -4.47 29.26 -23.89
C TYR A 104 -4.44 30.80 -23.80
N TYR A 105 -3.50 31.36 -23.03
CA TYR A 105 -3.32 32.82 -22.93
C TYR A 105 -2.95 33.46 -24.27
N GLN A 106 -2.06 32.81 -25.03
CA GLN A 106 -1.67 33.27 -26.36
C GLN A 106 -2.85 33.23 -27.33
N SER A 107 -3.60 32.13 -27.36
CA SER A 107 -4.82 32.03 -28.16
C SER A 107 -5.81 33.14 -27.80
N PHE A 108 -6.04 33.38 -26.50
CA PHE A 108 -6.94 34.44 -26.04
C PHE A 108 -6.50 35.86 -26.44
N GLN A 109 -5.20 36.12 -26.45
CA GLN A 109 -4.63 37.40 -26.91
C GLN A 109 -4.86 37.61 -28.41
N VAL A 110 -4.67 36.57 -29.24
CA VAL A 110 -4.92 36.63 -30.69
C VAL A 110 -6.39 36.95 -30.97
N PHE A 111 -7.32 36.29 -30.28
CA PHE A 111 -8.76 36.57 -30.43
C PHE A 111 -9.12 38.02 -30.07
N LYS A 112 -8.46 38.62 -29.07
CA LYS A 112 -8.67 40.03 -28.73
C LYS A 112 -8.16 40.98 -29.82
N GLN A 113 -7.01 40.68 -30.43
CA GLN A 113 -6.46 41.50 -31.51
C GLN A 113 -7.33 41.43 -32.76
N GLU A 114 -7.81 40.24 -33.11
CA GLU A 114 -8.74 40.06 -34.22
C GLU A 114 -10.04 40.83 -33.99
N ALA A 115 -10.66 40.72 -32.80
CA ALA A 115 -11.88 41.44 -32.48
C ALA A 115 -11.75 42.98 -32.59
N VAL A 116 -10.60 43.55 -32.19
CA VAL A 116 -10.33 44.99 -32.32
C VAL A 116 -10.18 45.40 -33.79
N TYR A 117 -9.47 44.60 -34.59
CA TYR A 117 -9.31 44.86 -36.03
C TYR A 117 -10.65 44.87 -36.78
N PHE A 118 -11.54 43.92 -36.50
CA PHE A 118 -12.87 43.91 -37.11
C PHE A 118 -13.68 45.16 -36.75
N THR A 119 -13.68 45.59 -35.48
CA THR A 119 -14.39 46.81 -35.08
C THR A 119 -13.86 48.09 -35.74
N ASP A 120 -12.55 48.22 -35.95
CA ASP A 120 -12.00 49.41 -36.63
C ASP A 120 -12.30 49.42 -38.14
N THR A 121 -12.52 48.26 -38.76
CA THR A 121 -12.82 48.15 -40.19
C THR A 121 -14.28 48.48 -40.49
N ASP A 122 -15.20 48.16 -39.58
CA ASP A 122 -16.64 48.44 -39.73
C ASP A 122 -17.02 49.92 -39.44
N ILE A 123 -16.14 50.70 -38.80
CA ILE A 123 -16.40 52.10 -38.42
C ILE A 123 -15.93 53.10 -39.52
N LYS A 124 -15.24 52.62 -40.57
CA LYS A 124 -14.64 53.46 -41.62
C LYS A 124 -15.41 53.43 -42.93
#